data_AF-B0E735-F1
#
_entry.id   AF-B0E735-F1
#
_cell.length_a   1.000
_cell.length_b   1.000
_cell.length_c   1.000
_cell.angle_alpha   90.00
_cell.angle_beta   90.00
_cell.angle_gamma   90.00
#
_symmetry.space_group_name_H-M   'P 1'
#
loop_
_entity.id
_entity.type
_entity.pdbx_description
1 polymer ?
#
loop_
_entity_poly.entity_id
_entity_poly.type
_entity_poly.pdbx_seq_one_letter_code
_entity_poly.pdbx_strand_id
1 'polypeptide(L)'
;MCILCDFQFYYKQLHPEDERKQTSIEECFNCLTHIIGIIFSLFQLKSMWRLCMKKQLGEIKKASVISFCISSLTLYSNSTIYHLFNLITPQMIVVRYIFQRLDHMTIYIMILGCYVSFILSRLFDKKYFKIGVIALFLIGMIAITGLIITVFVTPSSGIGVILYLSMGFSCLLVAPGWFYFCPISLLLWLLTGGVTYYLGTIFFLWDKLVCYFMIP
;
A
#
# COMPACT_ATOMS: atom_id res chain seq x y z
N MET A 1 -20.89 -29.36 5.83
CA MET A 1 -20.09 -28.37 6.57
C MET A 1 -20.96 -27.14 6.74
N CYS A 2 -21.38 -26.82 7.97
CA CYS A 2 -22.40 -25.79 8.20
C CYS A 2 -21.70 -24.43 8.21
N ILE A 3 -22.04 -23.54 7.28
CA ILE A 3 -21.45 -22.18 7.15
C ILE A 3 -21.49 -21.44 8.49
N LEU A 4 -22.51 -21.68 9.32
CA LEU A 4 -22.63 -21.11 10.67
C LEU A 4 -21.59 -21.65 11.67
N CYS A 5 -21.19 -22.92 11.58
CA CYS A 5 -20.10 -23.47 12.39
C CYS A 5 -18.74 -22.91 11.97
N ASP A 6 -18.50 -22.74 10.67
CA ASP A 6 -17.28 -22.08 10.17
C ASP A 6 -17.25 -20.60 10.59
N PHE A 7 -18.40 -19.93 10.60
CA PHE A 7 -18.54 -18.54 11.05
C PHE A 7 -18.31 -18.39 12.55
N GLN A 8 -18.79 -19.33 13.37
CA GLN A 8 -18.61 -19.32 14.82
C GLN A 8 -17.18 -19.73 15.23
N PHE A 9 -16.53 -20.58 14.43
CA PHE A 9 -15.11 -20.88 14.49
C PHE A 9 -14.26 -19.65 14.14
N TYR A 10 -14.60 -18.93 13.05
CA TYR A 10 -13.99 -17.64 12.72
C TYR A 10 -14.27 -16.57 13.78
N TYR A 11 -15.48 -16.52 14.36
CA TYR A 11 -15.86 -15.58 15.42
C TYR A 11 -15.04 -15.76 16.71
N LYS A 12 -14.63 -17.00 17.01
CA LYS A 12 -13.70 -17.29 18.10
C LYS A 12 -12.23 -16.99 17.76
N GLN A 13 -11.87 -16.94 16.47
CA GLN A 13 -10.55 -16.45 16.02
C GLN A 13 -10.52 -14.93 15.81
N LEU A 14 -11.68 -14.28 15.69
CA LEU A 14 -11.92 -12.83 15.58
C LEU A 14 -11.61 -12.08 16.89
N HIS A 15 -10.77 -12.62 17.77
CA HIS A 15 -10.22 -11.87 18.89
C HIS A 15 -9.28 -10.79 18.32
N PRO A 16 -9.61 -9.50 18.51
CA PRO A 16 -8.87 -8.38 17.94
C PRO A 16 -7.64 -8.07 18.80
N GLU A 17 -6.74 -9.04 18.94
CA GLU A 17 -5.44 -8.85 19.61
C GLU A 17 -4.34 -8.49 18.60
N ASP A 18 -4.68 -8.48 17.30
CA ASP A 18 -3.69 -8.23 16.25
C ASP A 18 -3.19 -6.79 16.26
N GLU A 19 -4.05 -5.83 16.58
CA GLU A 19 -3.69 -4.42 16.61
C GLU A 19 -4.19 -3.75 17.88
N ARG A 20 -3.41 -2.78 18.37
CA ARG A 20 -3.77 -1.96 19.52
C ARG A 20 -5.14 -1.34 19.26
N LYS A 21 -6.04 -1.43 20.23
CA LYS A 21 -7.32 -0.73 20.16
C LYS A 21 -7.08 0.79 20.10
N GLN A 22 -7.46 1.39 18.98
CA GLN A 22 -7.37 2.83 18.78
C GLN A 22 -8.53 3.57 19.47
N THR A 23 -8.27 4.79 19.93
CA THR A 23 -9.30 5.69 20.46
C THR A 23 -10.09 6.33 19.32
N SER A 24 -11.29 6.83 19.60
CA SER A 24 -12.09 7.54 18.59
C SER A 24 -11.39 8.76 18.00
N ILE A 25 -10.50 9.40 18.78
CA ILE A 25 -9.68 10.53 18.32
C ILE A 25 -8.62 10.05 17.32
N GLU A 26 -7.92 8.96 17.63
CA GLU A 26 -6.93 8.35 16.72
C GLU A 26 -7.59 7.91 15.41
N GLU A 27 -8.74 7.24 15.48
CA GLU A 27 -9.53 6.83 14.30
C GLU A 27 -9.97 8.03 13.44
N CYS A 28 -10.33 9.16 14.08
CA CYS A 28 -10.67 10.40 13.38
C CYS A 28 -9.46 10.99 12.63
N PHE A 29 -8.30 11.06 13.29
CA PHE A 29 -7.06 11.52 12.64
C PHE A 29 -6.63 10.59 11.50
N ASN A 30 -6.70 9.27 11.70
CA ASN A 30 -6.42 8.29 10.66
C ASN A 30 -7.32 8.55 9.44
N CYS A 31 -8.65 8.60 9.65
CA CYS A 31 -9.61 8.91 8.59
C CYS A 31 -9.28 10.23 7.86
N LEU A 32 -8.97 11.31 8.59
CA LEU A 32 -8.61 12.60 8.01
C LEU A 32 -7.36 12.52 7.13
N THR A 33 -6.30 11.86 7.60
CA THR A 33 -5.07 11.71 6.82
C THR A 33 -5.29 10.90 5.53
N HIS A 34 -6.13 9.88 5.56
CA HIS A 34 -6.47 9.09 4.36
C HIS A 34 -7.38 9.86 3.40
N ILE A 35 -8.35 10.65 3.87
CA ILE A 35 -9.16 11.54 3.03
C ILE A 35 -8.28 12.55 2.29
N ILE A 36 -7.30 13.14 2.99
CA ILE A 36 -6.31 14.01 2.35
C ILE A 36 -5.56 13.24 1.26
N GLY A 37 -5.18 11.99 1.51
CA GLY A 37 -4.58 11.09 0.52
C GLY A 37 -5.46 10.83 -0.71
N ILE A 38 -6.78 10.70 -0.55
CA ILE A 38 -7.75 10.60 -1.66
C ILE A 38 -7.70 11.87 -2.52
N ILE A 39 -7.77 13.05 -1.88
CA ILE A 39 -7.74 14.33 -2.57
C ILE A 39 -6.44 14.47 -3.38
N PHE A 40 -5.29 14.13 -2.79
CA PHE A 40 -4.01 14.12 -3.50
C PHE A 40 -3.98 13.12 -4.65
N SER A 41 -4.54 11.92 -4.49
CA SER A 41 -4.61 10.90 -5.54
C SER A 41 -5.43 11.37 -6.74
N LEU A 42 -6.59 11.99 -6.50
CA LEU A 42 -7.43 12.56 -7.56
C LEU A 42 -6.74 13.75 -8.25
N PHE A 43 -6.10 14.63 -7.48
CA PHE A 43 -5.32 15.74 -8.02
C PHE A 43 -4.18 15.24 -8.91
N GLN A 44 -3.43 14.22 -8.45
CA GLN A 44 -2.35 13.61 -9.18
C GLN A 44 -2.84 12.98 -10.49
N LEU A 45 -3.91 12.19 -10.44
CA LEU A 45 -4.53 11.60 -11.64
C LEU A 45 -4.85 12.69 -12.67
N LYS A 46 -5.57 13.74 -12.26
CA LYS A 46 -5.94 14.85 -13.14
C LYS A 46 -4.72 15.61 -13.67
N SER A 47 -3.70 15.82 -12.85
CA SER A 47 -2.49 16.56 -13.23
C SER A 47 -1.63 15.77 -14.21
N MET A 48 -1.31 14.52 -13.88
CA MET A 48 -0.48 13.64 -14.71
C MET A 48 -1.17 13.26 -16.01
N TRP A 49 -2.49 13.01 -15.99
CA TRP A 49 -3.24 12.73 -17.21
C TRP A 49 -3.23 13.91 -18.19
N ARG A 50 -3.47 15.13 -17.69
CA ARG A 50 -3.37 16.35 -18.52
C ARG A 50 -1.98 16.52 -19.13
N LEU A 51 -0.92 16.20 -18.39
CA LEU A 51 0.45 16.23 -18.92
C LEU A 51 0.67 15.16 -19.99
N CYS A 52 0.13 13.95 -19.82
CA CYS A 52 0.20 12.90 -20.84
C CYS A 52 -0.44 13.34 -22.15
N MET A 53 -1.63 13.95 -22.07
CA MET A 53 -2.34 14.47 -23.24
C MET A 53 -1.61 15.64 -23.89
N LYS A 54 -1.17 16.62 -23.11
CA LYS A 54 -0.44 17.80 -23.61
C LYS A 54 0.87 17.42 -24.31
N LYS A 55 1.60 16.44 -23.77
CA LYS A 55 2.87 15.96 -24.33
C LYS A 55 2.70 14.81 -25.34
N GLN A 56 1.46 14.42 -25.66
CA GLN A 56 1.13 13.31 -26.57
C GLN A 56 1.94 12.04 -26.25
N LEU A 57 2.01 11.68 -24.96
CA LEU A 57 2.75 10.50 -24.53
C LEU A 57 2.06 9.22 -25.02
N GLY A 58 2.86 8.21 -25.40
CA GLY A 58 2.35 6.91 -25.85
C GLY A 58 1.64 6.11 -24.75
N GLU A 59 0.96 5.04 -25.17
CA GLU A 59 0.08 4.22 -24.32
C GLU A 59 0.78 3.61 -23.10
N ILE A 60 2.05 3.22 -23.22
CA ILE A 60 2.83 2.68 -22.09
C ILE A 60 2.96 3.70 -20.95
N LYS A 61 3.17 4.99 -21.28
CA LYS A 61 3.29 6.05 -20.27
C LYS A 61 1.93 6.39 -19.65
N LYS A 62 0.85 6.34 -20.44
CA LYS A 62 -0.51 6.48 -19.92
C LYS A 62 -0.86 5.35 -18.95
N ALA A 63 -0.55 4.10 -19.32
CA ALA A 63 -0.73 2.94 -18.46
C ALA A 63 0.05 3.08 -17.14
N SER A 64 1.32 3.53 -17.21
CA SER A 64 2.11 3.86 -16.02
C SER A 64 1.40 4.86 -15.10
N VAL A 65 0.87 5.97 -15.62
CA VAL A 65 0.14 6.95 -14.81
C VAL A 65 -1.11 6.34 -14.18
N ILE A 66 -1.89 5.59 -14.95
CA ILE A 66 -3.12 4.95 -14.48
C ILE A 66 -2.82 3.95 -13.37
N SER A 67 -1.80 3.11 -13.51
CA SER A 67 -1.42 2.11 -12.51
C SER A 67 -1.15 2.75 -11.14
N PHE A 68 -0.39 3.84 -11.10
CA PHE A 68 -0.09 4.53 -9.84
C PHE A 68 -1.35 5.12 -9.23
N CYS A 69 -2.09 5.89 -10.02
CA CYS A 69 -3.23 6.65 -9.52
C CYS A 69 -4.38 5.76 -9.06
N ILE A 70 -4.64 4.64 -9.75
CA ILE A 70 -5.64 3.68 -9.30
C ILE A 70 -5.19 3.03 -7.99
N SER A 71 -3.93 2.58 -7.92
CA SER A 71 -3.42 1.92 -6.71
C SER A 71 -3.46 2.84 -5.48
N SER A 72 -3.11 4.12 -5.64
CA SER A 72 -3.15 5.10 -4.56
C SER A 72 -4.59 5.41 -4.14
N LEU A 73 -5.49 5.61 -5.10
CA LEU A 73 -6.89 5.85 -4.82
C LEU A 73 -7.53 4.66 -4.10
N THR A 74 -7.22 3.43 -4.53
CA THR A 74 -7.69 2.20 -3.87
C THR A 74 -7.22 2.13 -2.42
N LEU A 75 -5.93 2.37 -2.16
CA LEU A 75 -5.39 2.36 -0.79
C LEU A 75 -6.08 3.39 0.10
N TYR A 76 -6.08 4.66 -0.30
CA TYR A 76 -6.62 5.71 0.56
C TYR A 76 -8.13 5.60 0.72
N SER A 77 -8.85 5.13 -0.30
CA SER A 77 -10.31 4.90 -0.19
C SER A 77 -10.61 3.75 0.76
N ASN A 78 -9.91 2.63 0.64
CA ASN A 78 -10.18 1.48 1.48
C ASN A 78 -9.83 1.75 2.95
N SER A 79 -8.74 2.47 3.21
CA SER A 79 -8.33 2.85 4.57
C SER A 79 -9.29 3.87 5.20
N THR A 80 -9.74 4.85 4.41
CA THR A 80 -10.79 5.79 4.86
C THR A 80 -12.06 5.02 5.24
N ILE A 81 -12.49 4.06 4.43
CA ILE A 81 -13.69 3.25 4.70
C ILE A 81 -13.49 2.44 5.99
N TYR A 82 -12.33 1.80 6.17
CA TYR A 82 -12.01 1.02 7.36
C TYR A 82 -12.12 1.86 8.65
N HIS A 83 -11.42 2.99 8.72
CA HIS A 83 -11.42 3.86 9.90
C HIS A 83 -12.79 4.50 10.14
N LEU A 84 -13.52 4.84 9.07
CA LEU A 84 -14.89 5.35 9.19
C LEU A 84 -15.84 4.30 9.80
N PHE A 85 -15.73 3.03 9.39
CA PHE A 85 -16.51 1.94 9.98
C PHE A 85 -16.16 1.71 11.46
N ASN A 86 -14.88 1.81 11.83
CA ASN A 86 -14.46 1.73 13.23
C ASN A 86 -15.09 2.85 14.08
N LEU A 87 -15.27 4.06 13.50
CA LEU A 87 -15.86 5.21 14.18
C LEU A 87 -17.40 5.09 14.32
N ILE A 88 -18.10 4.70 13.26
CA ILE A 88 -19.57 4.70 13.21
C ILE A 88 -20.16 3.44 13.84
N THR A 89 -19.56 2.27 13.58
CA THR A 89 -20.15 0.98 13.94
C THR A 89 -19.13 0.04 14.59
N PRO A 90 -18.52 0.44 15.73
CA PRO A 90 -17.44 -0.32 16.38
C PRO A 90 -17.82 -1.74 16.82
N GLN A 91 -19.13 -2.01 16.93
CA GLN A 91 -19.70 -3.27 17.42
C GLN A 91 -19.79 -4.36 16.33
N MET A 92 -19.69 -4.00 15.05
CA MET A 92 -19.74 -4.96 13.94
C MET A 92 -18.39 -5.64 13.70
N ILE A 93 -18.04 -6.59 14.57
CA ILE A 93 -16.70 -7.22 14.59
C ILE A 93 -16.29 -7.87 13.25
N VAL A 94 -17.23 -8.52 12.57
CA VAL A 94 -16.97 -9.22 11.30
C VAL A 94 -16.64 -8.23 10.18
N VAL A 95 -17.41 -7.13 10.10
CA VAL A 95 -17.21 -6.09 9.09
C VAL A 95 -15.85 -5.44 9.29
N ARG A 96 -15.52 -5.09 10.53
CA ARG A 96 -14.21 -4.52 10.89
C ARG A 96 -13.06 -5.41 10.48
N TYR A 97 -13.15 -6.71 10.74
CA TYR A 97 -12.13 -7.66 10.34
C TYR A 97 -11.94 -7.71 8.81
N ILE A 98 -13.03 -7.79 8.04
CA ILE A 98 -12.94 -7.83 6.58
C ILE A 98 -12.28 -6.55 6.05
N PHE A 99 -12.73 -5.37 6.51
CA PHE A 99 -12.18 -4.10 6.05
C PHE A 99 -10.73 -3.90 6.49
N GLN A 100 -10.34 -4.38 7.68
CA GLN A 100 -8.95 -4.39 8.13
C GLN A 100 -8.09 -5.20 7.15
N ARG A 101 -8.50 -6.43 6.83
CA ARG A 101 -7.78 -7.29 5.88
C ARG A 101 -7.66 -6.64 4.50
N LEU A 102 -8.74 -6.07 4.00
CA LEU A 102 -8.72 -5.32 2.74
C LEU A 102 -7.74 -4.15 2.81
N ASP A 103 -7.68 -3.45 3.94
CA ASP A 103 -6.83 -2.27 4.09
C ASP A 103 -5.35 -2.65 4.00
N HIS A 104 -4.95 -3.69 4.73
CA HIS A 104 -3.61 -4.24 4.65
C HIS A 104 -3.25 -4.84 3.28
N MET A 105 -4.23 -5.39 2.55
CA MET A 105 -4.03 -5.83 1.18
C MET A 105 -3.70 -4.66 0.25
N THR A 106 -4.36 -3.51 0.43
CA THR A 106 -4.14 -2.36 -0.43
C THR A 106 -2.72 -1.78 -0.35
N ILE A 107 -1.99 -2.01 0.75
CA ILE A 107 -0.56 -1.66 0.87
C ILE A 107 0.25 -2.39 -0.22
N TYR A 108 0.02 -3.69 -0.41
CA TYR A 108 0.70 -4.45 -1.46
C TYR A 108 0.32 -3.96 -2.85
N ILE A 109 -0.96 -3.62 -3.06
CA ILE A 109 -1.44 -3.07 -4.35
C ILE A 109 -0.78 -1.73 -4.65
N MET A 110 -0.69 -0.84 -3.66
CA MET A 110 -0.02 0.46 -3.79
C MET A 110 1.47 0.29 -4.13
N ILE A 111 2.19 -0.52 -3.36
CA ILE A 111 3.63 -0.75 -3.61
C ILE A 111 3.83 -1.34 -5.01
N LEU A 112 3.03 -2.34 -5.41
CA LEU A 112 3.08 -2.91 -6.76
C LEU A 112 2.79 -1.83 -7.82
N GLY A 113 1.78 -0.99 -7.62
CA GLY A 113 1.44 0.13 -8.48
C GLY A 113 2.61 1.10 -8.69
N CYS A 114 3.32 1.47 -7.62
CA CYS A 114 4.55 2.27 -7.68
C CYS A 114 5.59 1.65 -8.63
N TYR A 115 5.85 0.35 -8.47
CA TYR A 115 6.82 -0.36 -9.30
C TYR A 115 6.40 -0.48 -10.76
N VAL A 116 5.14 -0.87 -11.01
CA VAL A 116 4.59 -0.97 -12.36
C VAL A 116 4.72 0.37 -13.08
N SER A 117 4.28 1.45 -12.43
CA SER A 117 4.38 2.79 -12.98
C SER A 117 5.81 3.19 -13.31
N PHE A 118 6.76 2.91 -12.41
CA PHE A 118 8.17 3.24 -12.64
C PHE A 118 8.76 2.44 -13.80
N ILE A 119 8.54 1.12 -13.83
CA ILE A 119 9.06 0.21 -14.85
C ILE A 119 8.51 0.56 -16.23
N LEU A 120 7.20 0.77 -16.35
CA LEU A 120 6.57 1.14 -17.63
C LEU A 120 7.10 2.50 -18.12
N SER A 121 7.21 3.50 -17.23
CA SER A 121 7.63 4.85 -17.62
C SER A 121 9.11 4.92 -18.06
N ARG A 122 9.98 4.08 -17.49
CA ARG A 122 11.44 4.20 -17.67
C ARG A 122 12.09 3.04 -18.41
N LEU A 123 11.77 1.79 -18.09
CA LEU A 123 12.47 0.63 -18.63
C LEU A 123 11.90 0.23 -20.00
N PHE A 124 10.58 0.26 -20.17
CA PHE A 124 9.94 -0.10 -21.44
C PHE A 124 10.18 0.97 -22.52
N ASP A 125 10.29 2.24 -22.12
CA ASP A 125 10.56 3.37 -23.03
C ASP A 125 12.03 3.40 -23.54
N LYS A 126 12.98 2.79 -22.82
CA LYS A 126 14.43 2.93 -23.08
C LYS A 126 15.14 1.68 -23.63
N LYS A 127 14.43 0.73 -24.25
CA LYS A 127 14.98 -0.55 -24.77
C LYS A 127 15.40 -1.58 -23.70
N TYR A 128 15.05 -1.38 -22.42
CA TYR A 128 15.32 -2.33 -21.32
C TYR A 128 14.12 -3.22 -21.01
N PHE A 129 13.36 -3.57 -22.05
CA PHE A 129 12.11 -4.31 -21.93
C PHE A 129 12.30 -5.63 -21.16
N LYS A 130 13.34 -6.40 -21.47
CA LYS A 130 13.62 -7.69 -20.81
C LYS A 130 13.79 -7.56 -19.29
N ILE A 131 14.59 -6.59 -18.85
CA ILE A 131 14.83 -6.33 -17.42
C ILE A 131 13.53 -5.87 -16.75
N GLY A 132 12.76 -5.02 -17.41
CA GLY A 132 11.48 -4.54 -16.89
C GLY A 132 10.46 -5.67 -16.71
N VAL A 133 10.39 -6.62 -17.66
CA VAL A 133 9.49 -7.78 -17.55
C VAL A 133 9.90 -8.68 -16.38
N ILE A 134 11.20 -8.97 -16.23
CA ILE A 134 11.71 -9.78 -15.11
C ILE A 134 11.40 -9.10 -13.77
N ALA A 135 11.63 -7.78 -13.68
CA ALA A 135 11.33 -7.00 -12.48
C ALA A 135 9.83 -7.03 -12.14
N LEU A 136 8.95 -6.81 -13.12
CA LEU A 136 7.50 -6.88 -12.95
C LEU A 136 7.07 -8.27 -12.45
N PHE A 137 7.63 -9.33 -13.01
CA PHE A 137 7.32 -10.69 -12.59
C PHE A 137 7.76 -10.95 -11.15
N LEU A 138 9.01 -10.62 -10.79
CA LEU A 138 9.52 -10.82 -9.43
C LEU A 138 8.72 -10.03 -8.39
N ILE A 139 8.51 -8.75 -8.63
CA ILE A 139 7.78 -7.86 -7.72
C ILE A 139 6.31 -8.27 -7.65
N GLY A 140 5.70 -8.64 -8.78
CA GLY A 140 4.34 -9.15 -8.85
C GLY A 140 4.15 -10.43 -8.04
N MET A 141 5.11 -11.37 -8.11
CA MET A 141 5.07 -12.59 -7.31
C MET A 141 5.15 -12.30 -5.81
N ILE A 142 6.02 -11.38 -5.39
CA ILE A 142 6.10 -10.94 -3.99
C ILE A 142 4.77 -10.28 -3.56
N ALA A 143 4.19 -9.43 -4.41
CA ALA A 143 2.91 -8.76 -4.16
C ALA A 143 1.76 -9.76 -3.97
N ILE A 144 1.63 -10.71 -4.90
CA ILE A 144 0.59 -11.75 -4.86
C ILE A 144 0.77 -12.63 -3.62
N THR A 145 2.00 -13.01 -3.31
CA THR A 145 2.31 -13.78 -2.10
C THR A 145 1.89 -13.01 -0.85
N GLY A 146 2.22 -11.71 -0.78
CA GLY A 146 1.79 -10.83 0.31
C GLY A 146 0.28 -10.71 0.44
N LEU A 147 -0.44 -10.56 -0.68
CA LEU A 147 -1.92 -10.52 -0.71
C LEU A 147 -2.52 -11.82 -0.16
N ILE A 148 -2.03 -12.98 -0.62
CA ILE A 148 -2.50 -14.30 -0.17
C ILE A 148 -2.22 -14.49 1.31
N ILE A 149 -0.99 -14.19 1.76
CA ILE A 149 -0.61 -14.33 3.17
C ILE A 149 -1.46 -13.43 4.05
N THR A 150 -1.80 -12.22 3.60
CA THR A 150 -2.64 -11.27 4.34
C THR A 150 -4.05 -11.80 4.60
N VAL A 151 -4.55 -12.77 3.83
CA VAL A 151 -5.83 -13.44 4.11
C VAL A 151 -5.74 -14.26 5.39
N PHE A 152 -4.62 -14.94 5.62
CA PHE A 152 -4.46 -15.96 6.67
C PHE A 152 -3.65 -15.49 7.88
N VAL A 153 -2.67 -14.61 7.66
CA VAL A 153 -1.69 -14.17 8.66
C VAL A 153 -1.95 -12.73 9.01
N THR A 154 -1.86 -12.42 10.30
CA THR A 154 -2.26 -11.13 10.82
C THR A 154 -1.26 -10.06 10.37
N PRO A 155 -1.72 -8.92 9.85
CA PRO A 155 -0.82 -7.96 9.17
C PRO A 155 0.25 -7.35 10.09
N SER A 156 -0.08 -7.23 11.37
CA SER A 156 0.79 -6.75 12.44
C SER A 156 1.75 -7.82 12.99
N SER A 157 1.68 -9.06 12.51
CA SER A 157 2.63 -10.11 12.85
C SER A 157 4.03 -9.76 12.33
N GLY A 158 5.07 -10.34 12.94
CA GLY A 158 6.44 -10.18 12.42
C GLY A 158 6.57 -10.59 10.95
N ILE A 159 5.78 -11.57 10.51
CA ILE A 159 5.74 -12.02 9.11
C ILE A 159 5.18 -10.92 8.20
N GLY A 160 4.09 -10.25 8.58
CA GLY A 160 3.51 -9.15 7.82
C GLY A 160 4.49 -7.98 7.65
N VAL A 161 5.14 -7.57 8.74
CA VAL A 161 6.17 -6.52 8.71
C VAL A 161 7.35 -6.89 7.81
N ILE A 162 7.85 -8.12 7.90
CA ILE A 162 8.93 -8.62 7.05
C ILE A 162 8.52 -8.59 5.57
N LEU A 163 7.28 -8.98 5.25
CA LEU A 163 6.77 -8.97 3.87
C LEU A 163 6.66 -7.55 3.32
N TYR A 164 6.14 -6.61 4.11
CA TYR A 164 6.10 -5.19 3.73
C TYR A 164 7.50 -4.67 3.42
N LEU A 165 8.44 -4.84 4.35
CA LEU A 165 9.83 -4.41 4.17
C LEU A 165 10.47 -5.08 2.95
N SER A 166 10.31 -6.39 2.80
CA SER A 166 10.85 -7.14 1.64
C SER A 166 10.32 -6.58 0.32
N MET A 167 9.04 -6.21 0.27
CA MET A 167 8.43 -5.61 -0.91
C MET A 167 8.97 -4.20 -1.18
N GLY A 168 9.12 -3.37 -0.15
CA GLY A 168 9.72 -2.03 -0.27
C GLY A 168 11.19 -2.06 -0.73
N PHE A 169 11.97 -3.03 -0.24
CA PHE A 169 13.37 -3.20 -0.59
C PHE A 169 13.59 -3.95 -1.90
N SER A 170 12.56 -4.57 -2.48
CA SER A 170 12.67 -5.29 -3.76
C SER A 170 13.17 -4.41 -4.92
N CYS A 171 13.06 -3.08 -4.81
CA CYS A 171 13.68 -2.12 -5.74
C CYS A 171 15.19 -2.31 -5.88
N LEU A 172 15.87 -2.70 -4.79
CA LEU A 172 17.32 -2.89 -4.76
C LEU A 172 17.77 -4.06 -5.62
N LEU A 173 16.91 -5.07 -5.81
CA LEU A 173 17.19 -6.22 -6.70
C LEU A 173 17.39 -5.78 -8.15
N VAL A 174 16.81 -4.63 -8.52
CA VAL A 174 16.89 -4.08 -9.87
C VAL A 174 17.76 -2.81 -9.91
N ALA A 175 18.17 -2.28 -8.76
CA ALA A 175 18.89 -1.01 -8.60
C ALA A 175 20.16 -0.83 -9.45
N PRO A 176 20.99 -1.86 -9.74
CA PRO A 176 22.15 -1.68 -10.62
C PRO A 176 21.77 -1.11 -11.99
N GLY A 177 20.61 -1.49 -12.54
CA GLY A 177 20.11 -0.92 -13.79
C GLY A 177 19.63 0.52 -13.64
N TRP A 178 19.22 0.94 -12.44
CA TRP A 178 18.54 2.22 -12.23
C TRP A 178 19.52 3.38 -12.42
N PHE A 179 20.76 3.21 -11.96
CA PHE A 179 21.83 4.21 -12.12
C PHE A 179 22.16 4.51 -13.59
N TYR A 180 21.95 3.55 -14.49
CA TYR A 180 22.22 3.75 -15.91
C TYR A 180 21.06 4.42 -16.65
N PHE A 181 19.81 4.18 -16.25
CA PHE A 181 18.63 4.63 -17.02
C PHE A 181 17.93 5.84 -16.43
N CYS A 182 18.17 6.17 -15.16
CA CYS A 182 17.47 7.24 -14.45
C CYS A 182 18.35 8.48 -14.27
N PRO A 183 17.79 9.69 -14.44
CA PRO A 183 18.50 10.90 -14.05
C PRO A 183 18.72 10.91 -12.53
N ILE A 184 19.82 11.53 -12.09
CA ILE A 184 20.19 11.63 -10.66
C ILE A 184 19.05 12.22 -9.83
N SER A 185 18.32 13.22 -10.35
CA SER A 185 17.18 13.80 -9.67
C SER A 185 16.08 12.77 -9.33
N LEU A 186 15.82 11.81 -10.22
CA LEU A 186 14.84 10.75 -9.98
C LEU A 186 15.34 9.75 -8.93
N LEU A 187 16.64 9.44 -8.94
CA LEU A 187 17.26 8.57 -7.94
C LEU A 187 17.22 9.20 -6.55
N LEU A 188 17.43 10.51 -6.44
CA LEU A 188 17.29 11.25 -5.18
C LEU A 188 15.86 11.19 -4.64
N TRP A 189 14.85 11.39 -5.50
CA TRP A 189 13.44 11.21 -5.10
C TRP A 189 13.12 9.78 -4.66
N LEU A 190 13.76 8.80 -5.28
CA LEU A 190 13.58 7.41 -4.87
C LEU A 190 14.22 7.14 -3.50
N LEU A 191 15.43 7.66 -3.29
CA LEU A 191 16.14 7.52 -2.04
C LEU A 191 15.37 8.17 -0.91
N THR A 192 14.86 9.39 -1.11
CA THR A 192 14.03 10.06 -0.10
C THR A 192 12.74 9.29 0.17
N GLY A 193 12.11 8.74 -0.86
CA GLY A 193 10.97 7.83 -0.71
C GLY A 193 11.30 6.58 0.12
N GLY A 194 12.43 5.92 -0.17
CA GLY A 194 12.89 4.74 0.55
C GLY A 194 13.24 5.01 2.02
N VAL A 195 13.91 6.14 2.30
CA VAL A 195 14.19 6.60 3.67
C VAL A 195 12.89 6.89 4.42
N THR A 196 11.94 7.59 3.78
CA THR A 196 10.64 7.90 4.38
C THR A 196 9.84 6.63 4.68
N TYR A 197 9.86 5.65 3.77
CA TYR A 197 9.24 4.35 3.96
C TYR A 197 9.83 3.61 5.17
N TYR A 198 11.16 3.53 5.26
CA TYR A 198 11.83 2.87 6.37
C TYR A 198 11.56 3.56 7.71
N LEU A 199 11.63 4.89 7.76
CA LEU A 199 11.26 5.66 8.95
C LEU A 199 9.80 5.40 9.36
N GLY A 200 8.88 5.37 8.39
CA GLY A 200 7.48 5.03 8.63
C GLY A 200 7.32 3.63 9.25
N THR A 201 8.08 2.64 8.79
CA THR A 201 8.04 1.29 9.41
C THR A 201 8.56 1.27 10.85
N ILE A 202 9.54 2.12 11.19
CA ILE A 202 10.00 2.27 12.58
C ILE A 202 8.88 2.87 13.44
N PHE A 203 8.22 3.94 12.98
CA PHE A 203 7.08 4.53 13.69
C PHE A 203 5.91 3.54 13.87
N PHE A 204 5.62 2.74 12.85
CA PHE A 204 4.60 1.68 12.92
C PHE A 204 4.92 0.64 14.01
N LEU A 205 6.18 0.20 14.09
CA LEU A 205 6.62 -0.70 15.15
C LEU A 205 6.56 -0.03 16.53
N TRP A 206 6.79 1.28 16.61
CA TRP A 206 6.72 2.06 17.85
C TRP A 206 5.29 2.30 18.35
N ASP A 207 4.32 2.53 17.46
CA ASP A 207 2.89 2.68 17.82
C ASP A 207 2.33 1.40 18.46
N LYS A 208 2.99 0.26 18.23
CA LYS A 208 2.71 -1.00 18.95
C LYS A 208 3.11 -0.94 20.44
N LEU A 209 3.98 0.00 20.84
CA LEU A 209 4.59 0.08 22.16
C LEU A 209 4.14 1.29 22.99
N VAL A 210 3.61 2.36 22.38
CA VAL A 210 3.38 3.66 23.04
C VAL A 210 1.99 4.23 22.70
N CYS A 211 1.23 4.68 23.70
CA CYS A 211 -0.04 5.37 23.53
C CYS A 211 0.19 6.88 23.37
N TYR A 212 -0.22 7.47 22.23
CA TYR A 212 0.06 8.88 21.93
C TYR A 212 -1.02 9.85 22.45
N PHE A 213 -2.29 9.42 22.47
CA PHE A 213 -3.41 10.25 22.91
C PHE A 213 -4.12 9.63 24.11
N MET A 214 -3.50 9.76 25.28
CA MET A 214 -4.14 9.48 26.57
C MET A 214 -4.58 10.83 27.17
N ILE A 215 -5.73 11.33 26.72
CA ILE A 215 -6.39 12.43 27.41
C ILE A 215 -7.38 11.80 28.39
N PRO A 216 -7.25 12.07 29.71
CA PRO A 216 -8.10 11.47 30.75
C PRO A 216 -9.59 11.84 30.61
#